data_AF-A0A923CIF3-F1
#
_entry.id   AF-A0A923CIF3-F1
#
_cell.length_a   1.000
_cell.length_b   1.000
_cell.length_c   1.000
_cell.angle_alpha   90.00
_cell.angle_beta   90.00
_cell.angle_gamma   90.00
#
_symmetry.space_group_name_H-M   'P 1'
#
loop_
_entity.id
_entity.type
_entity.pdbx_description
1 polymer ?
#
loop_
_entity_poly.entity_id
_entity_poly.type
_entity_poly.pdbx_seq_one_letter_code
_entity_poly.pdbx_strand_id
1 'polypeptide(L)'
;MVNPTSDIVVKYESYLSAHHFRTLLWNILLGIEVSLILISYHIIWHSFRSDLISLYLLSGLSISFFSWSAERFWFTIISPMISDPFSTLSYLSQLPLWWLAGGIGYVFGIVLSKIFFPIDFYEVPIKIYFFVGTFAGILSRLTMQVRVYRILLSIKQGN
;
A
#
# COMPACT_ATOMS: atom_id res chain seq x y z
N MET A 1 -13.61 30.06 -32.45
CA MET A 1 -13.39 30.42 -31.03
C MET A 1 -13.24 29.11 -30.26
N VAL A 2 -12.07 28.84 -29.69
CA VAL A 2 -11.81 27.64 -28.88
C VAL A 2 -12.46 27.86 -27.51
N ASN A 3 -13.26 26.91 -27.04
CA ASN A 3 -13.97 27.04 -25.77
C ASN A 3 -12.98 26.76 -24.63
N PRO A 4 -12.58 27.76 -23.82
CA PRO A 4 -11.54 27.59 -22.80
C PRO A 4 -11.89 26.52 -21.75
N THR A 5 -13.17 26.14 -21.63
CA THR A 5 -13.62 25.06 -20.76
C THR A 5 -13.23 23.66 -21.27
N SER A 6 -13.13 23.43 -22.59
CA SER A 6 -12.76 22.10 -23.11
C SER A 6 -11.28 21.77 -22.85
N ASP A 7 -10.41 22.77 -22.96
CA ASP A 7 -8.97 22.58 -22.78
C ASP A 7 -8.61 22.30 -21.31
N ILE A 8 -9.36 22.89 -20.37
CA ILE A 8 -9.19 22.63 -18.93
C ILE A 8 -9.64 21.22 -18.57
N VAL A 9 -10.77 20.74 -19.12
CA VAL A 9 -11.29 19.39 -18.85
C VAL A 9 -10.32 18.32 -19.37
N VAL A 10 -9.83 18.45 -20.60
CA VAL A 10 -8.88 17.50 -21.21
C VAL A 10 -7.56 17.46 -20.42
N LYS A 11 -7.07 18.62 -19.95
CA LYS A 11 -5.85 18.69 -19.14
C LYS A 11 -6.04 18.07 -17.75
N TYR A 12 -7.24 18.18 -17.17
CA TYR A 12 -7.57 17.57 -15.88
C TYR A 12 -7.68 16.04 -15.98
N GLU A 13 -8.36 15.51 -17.00
CA GLU A 13 -8.50 14.06 -17.21
C GLU A 13 -7.15 13.37 -17.49
N SER A 14 -6.29 14.01 -18.29
CA SER A 14 -4.93 13.50 -18.56
C SER A 14 -4.06 13.49 -17.30
N TYR A 15 -4.16 14.52 -16.44
CA TYR A 15 -3.46 14.52 -15.15
C TYR A 15 -3.97 13.44 -14.21
N LEU A 16 -5.30 13.26 -14.14
CA LEU A 16 -5.94 12.27 -13.28
C LEU A 16 -5.56 10.84 -13.69
N SER A 17 -5.55 10.53 -14.98
CA SER A 17 -5.15 9.21 -15.49
C SER A 17 -3.68 8.91 -15.20
N ALA A 18 -2.77 9.88 -15.39
CA ALA A 18 -1.35 9.72 -15.07
C ALA A 18 -1.13 9.50 -13.56
N HIS A 19 -1.87 10.20 -12.70
CA HIS A 19 -1.79 10.02 -11.26
C HIS A 19 -2.26 8.62 -10.82
N HIS A 20 -3.37 8.13 -11.36
CA HIS A 20 -3.86 6.78 -11.09
C HIS A 20 -2.87 5.71 -11.54
N PHE A 21 -2.32 5.86 -12.75
CA PHE A 21 -1.31 4.93 -13.26
C PHE A 21 -0.06 4.88 -12.38
N ARG A 22 0.46 6.04 -11.97
CA ARG A 22 1.61 6.10 -11.05
C ARG A 22 1.32 5.42 -9.71
N THR A 23 0.11 5.59 -9.20
CA THR A 23 -0.30 5.00 -7.92
C THR A 23 -0.44 3.48 -8.03
N LEU A 24 -1.04 2.99 -9.12
CA LEU A 24 -1.13 1.57 -9.42
C LEU A 24 0.27 0.93 -9.50
N LEU A 25 1.18 1.55 -10.26
CA LEU A 25 2.55 1.07 -10.41
C LEU A 25 3.27 0.99 -9.05
N TRP A 26 3.10 2.03 -8.22
CA TRP A 26 3.69 2.05 -6.88
C TRP A 26 3.16 0.92 -6.00
N ASN A 27 1.85 0.65 -6.02
CA ASN A 27 1.25 -0.45 -5.26
C ASN A 27 1.74 -1.82 -5.74
N ILE A 28 1.95 -2.00 -7.05
CA ILE A 28 2.54 -3.23 -7.60
C ILE A 28 3.96 -3.40 -7.10
N LEU A 29 4.79 -2.35 -7.15
CA LEU A 29 6.18 -2.39 -6.67
C LEU A 29 6.24 -2.73 -5.17
N LEU A 30 5.42 -2.08 -4.35
CA LEU A 30 5.31 -2.40 -2.92
C LEU A 30 4.82 -3.84 -2.69
N GLY A 31 3.87 -4.31 -3.49
CA GLY A 31 3.39 -5.67 -3.40
C GLY A 31 4.47 -6.70 -3.72
N ILE A 32 5.31 -6.43 -4.72
CA ILE A 32 6.49 -7.24 -5.05
C ILE A 32 7.49 -7.21 -3.89
N GLU A 33 7.78 -6.04 -3.33
CA GLU A 33 8.69 -5.89 -2.19
C GLU A 33 8.21 -6.69 -0.97
N VAL A 34 6.93 -6.56 -0.61
CA VAL A 34 6.32 -7.36 0.47
C VAL A 34 6.43 -8.85 0.16
N SER A 35 6.15 -9.26 -1.08
CA SER A 35 6.27 -10.67 -1.50
C SER A 35 7.69 -11.20 -1.32
N LEU A 36 8.71 -10.42 -1.68
CA LEU A 36 10.12 -10.78 -1.50
C LEU A 36 10.49 -10.91 -0.03
N ILE A 37 9.97 -10.02 0.85
CA ILE A 37 10.16 -10.13 2.30
C ILE A 37 9.56 -11.43 2.82
N LEU A 38 8.36 -11.80 2.36
CA LEU A 38 7.68 -13.04 2.78
C LEU A 38 8.43 -14.29 2.31
N ILE A 39 8.90 -14.30 1.06
CA ILE A 39 9.73 -15.37 0.51
C ILE A 39 11.02 -15.50 1.30
N SER A 40 11.71 -14.38 1.56
CA SER A 40 12.98 -14.36 2.31
C SER A 40 12.78 -14.87 3.75
N TYR A 41 11.72 -14.42 4.42
CA TYR A 41 11.35 -14.92 5.74
C TYR A 41 11.16 -16.44 5.72
N HIS A 42 10.45 -16.97 4.72
CA HIS A 42 10.21 -18.41 4.64
C HIS A 42 11.48 -19.20 4.36
N ILE A 43 12.38 -18.69 3.49
CA ILE A 43 13.70 -19.31 3.23
C ILE A 43 14.56 -19.41 4.50
N ILE A 44 14.50 -18.39 5.36
CA ILE A 44 15.33 -18.34 6.58
C ILE A 44 14.82 -19.29 7.67
N TRP A 45 13.50 -19.36 7.85
CA TRP A 45 12.89 -20.07 8.99
C TRP A 45 12.31 -21.44 8.66
N HIS A 46 12.14 -21.75 7.38
CA HIS A 46 11.50 -22.97 6.90
C HIS A 46 12.21 -23.53 5.65
N SER A 47 11.89 -24.77 5.28
CA SER A 47 12.38 -25.36 4.03
C SER A 47 11.72 -24.66 2.84
N PHE A 48 12.53 -24.02 2.00
CA PHE A 48 12.05 -23.36 0.79
C PHE A 48 11.31 -24.35 -0.13
N ARG A 49 10.08 -23.99 -0.51
CA ARG A 49 9.34 -24.70 -1.54
C ARG A 49 8.90 -23.72 -2.63
N SER A 50 9.27 -24.03 -3.87
CA SER A 50 9.03 -23.14 -5.02
C SER A 50 7.56 -23.03 -5.41
N ASP A 51 6.74 -24.02 -5.06
CA ASP A 51 5.29 -24.00 -5.27
C ASP A 51 4.59 -22.91 -4.46
N LEU A 52 5.19 -22.45 -3.35
CA LEU A 52 4.64 -21.38 -2.52
C LEU A 52 4.91 -19.97 -3.05
N ILE A 53 5.72 -19.80 -4.09
CA ILE A 53 6.10 -18.48 -4.62
C ILE A 53 4.86 -17.70 -5.08
N SER A 54 3.95 -18.36 -5.80
CA SER A 54 2.72 -17.72 -6.27
C SER A 54 1.83 -17.27 -5.11
N LEU A 55 1.80 -18.04 -4.02
CA LEU A 55 1.08 -17.70 -2.80
C LEU A 55 1.63 -16.43 -2.15
N TYR A 56 2.95 -16.35 -2.00
CA TYR A 56 3.58 -15.16 -1.42
C TYR A 56 3.41 -13.93 -2.31
N LEU A 57 3.46 -14.11 -3.64
CA LEU A 57 3.28 -13.03 -4.60
C LEU A 57 1.86 -12.45 -4.56
N LEU A 58 0.85 -13.32 -4.58
CA LEU A 58 -0.56 -12.89 -4.47
C LEU A 58 -0.87 -12.29 -3.10
N SER A 59 -0.27 -12.84 -2.04
CA SER A 59 -0.41 -12.31 -0.67
C SER A 59 0.21 -10.92 -0.55
N GLY A 60 1.43 -10.72 -1.04
CA GLY A 60 2.11 -9.42 -0.98
C GLY A 60 1.38 -8.35 -1.81
N LEU A 61 0.92 -8.69 -3.01
CA LEU A 61 0.07 -7.80 -3.80
C LEU A 61 -1.21 -7.43 -3.05
N SER A 62 -1.93 -8.41 -2.53
CA SER A 62 -3.18 -8.18 -1.81
C SER A 62 -2.96 -7.29 -0.57
N ILE A 63 -1.93 -7.56 0.24
CA ILE A 63 -1.55 -6.73 1.39
C ILE A 63 -1.31 -5.27 0.96
N SER A 64 -0.57 -5.05 -0.14
CA SER A 64 -0.27 -3.71 -0.65
C SER A 64 -1.54 -2.95 -1.05
N PHE A 65 -2.43 -3.59 -1.84
CA PHE A 65 -3.67 -2.96 -2.28
C PHE A 65 -4.63 -2.64 -1.13
N PHE A 66 -4.77 -3.54 -0.16
CA PHE A 66 -5.61 -3.30 1.01
C PHE A 66 -5.03 -2.20 1.91
N SER A 67 -3.71 -2.18 2.12
CA SER A 67 -3.05 -1.14 2.91
C SER A 67 -3.24 0.24 2.29
N TRP A 68 -3.10 0.34 0.96
CA TRP A 68 -3.39 1.56 0.21
C TRP A 68 -4.87 1.97 0.31
N SER A 69 -5.79 1.01 0.25
CA SER A 69 -7.23 1.29 0.37
C SER A 69 -7.59 1.80 1.77
N ALA A 70 -7.00 1.21 2.81
CA ALA A 70 -7.17 1.66 4.19
C ALA A 70 -6.63 3.09 4.41
N GLU A 71 -5.52 3.43 3.75
CA GLU A 71 -4.98 4.78 3.73
C GLU A 71 -5.96 5.78 3.12
N ARG A 72 -6.54 5.45 1.97
CA ARG A 72 -7.54 6.31 1.29
C ARG A 72 -8.80 6.45 2.13
N PHE A 73 -9.24 5.37 2.75
CA PHE A 73 -10.35 5.37 3.68
C PHE A 73 -10.09 6.31 4.86
N TRP A 74 -8.92 6.20 5.49
CA TRP A 74 -8.53 7.08 6.60
C TRP A 74 -8.47 8.55 6.17
N PHE A 75 -7.85 8.86 5.02
CA PHE A 75 -7.79 10.24 4.53
C PHE A 75 -9.16 10.83 4.20
N THR A 76 -10.08 10.02 3.69
CA THR A 76 -11.40 10.50 3.28
C THR A 76 -12.29 10.74 4.49
N ILE A 77 -12.19 9.90 5.51
CA ILE A 77 -13.14 9.89 6.64
C ILE A 77 -12.57 10.56 7.88
N ILE A 78 -11.33 10.24 8.25
CA ILE A 78 -10.75 10.64 9.53
C ILE A 78 -9.97 11.95 9.39
N SER A 79 -9.24 12.14 8.28
CA SER A 79 -8.44 13.37 8.09
C SER A 79 -9.22 14.68 8.22
N PRO A 80 -10.47 14.82 7.73
CA PRO A 80 -11.23 16.06 7.89
C PRO A 80 -11.67 16.33 9.34
N MET A 81 -11.69 15.29 10.19
CA MET A 81 -12.07 15.39 11.60
C MET A 81 -10.90 15.80 12.50
N ILE A 82 -9.68 15.85 11.96
CA ILE A 82 -8.45 16.17 12.71
C ILE A 82 -7.97 17.56 12.28
N SER A 83 -7.72 18.43 13.27
CA SER A 83 -7.27 19.80 13.04
C SER A 83 -5.90 19.90 12.39
N ASP A 84 -5.01 18.94 12.66
CA ASP A 84 -3.69 18.82 12.04
C ASP A 84 -3.45 17.39 11.51
N PRO A 85 -3.66 17.14 10.20
CA PRO A 85 -3.52 15.82 9.60
C PRO A 85 -2.07 15.34 9.54
N PHE A 86 -1.09 16.23 9.76
CA PHE A 86 0.33 15.90 9.79
C PHE A 86 0.88 15.71 11.21
N SER A 87 0.03 15.85 12.24
CA SER A 87 0.41 15.59 13.63
C SER A 87 0.79 14.12 13.86
N THR A 88 1.68 13.86 14.80
CA THR A 88 2.09 12.49 15.17
C THR A 88 0.89 11.62 15.61
N LEU A 89 -0.13 12.22 16.22
CA LEU A 89 -1.36 11.54 16.62
C LEU A 89 -2.17 11.02 15.43
N SER A 90 -2.21 11.78 14.32
CA SER A 90 -2.85 11.34 13.08
C SER A 90 -2.20 10.04 12.55
N TYR A 91 -0.87 9.92 12.63
CA TYR A 91 -0.16 8.70 12.22
C TYR A 91 -0.49 7.50 13.11
N LEU A 92 -0.53 7.70 14.43
CA LEU A 92 -0.87 6.62 15.36
C LEU A 92 -2.28 6.08 15.12
N SER A 93 -3.22 6.94 14.74
CA SER A 93 -4.58 6.53 14.42
C SER A 93 -4.71 5.67 13.15
N GLN A 94 -3.70 5.69 12.27
CA GLN A 94 -3.67 4.88 11.04
C GLN A 94 -3.19 3.45 11.30
N LEU A 95 -2.37 3.23 12.34
CA LEU A 95 -1.77 1.93 12.64
C LEU A 95 -2.80 0.79 12.77
N PRO A 96 -3.91 0.94 13.51
CA PRO A 96 -4.90 -0.13 13.63
C PRO A 96 -5.54 -0.49 12.28
N LEU A 97 -5.82 0.51 11.44
CA LEU A 97 -6.39 0.28 10.12
C LEU A 97 -5.42 -0.45 9.19
N TRP A 98 -4.14 -0.11 9.21
CA TRP A 98 -3.14 -0.82 8.43
C TRP A 98 -2.93 -2.25 8.90
N TRP A 99 -2.96 -2.47 10.22
CA TRP A 99 -2.87 -3.81 10.77
C TRP A 99 -4.04 -4.68 10.29
N LEU A 100 -5.27 -4.16 10.39
CA LEU A 100 -6.47 -4.82 9.86
C LEU A 100 -6.37 -5.05 8.34
N ALA A 101 -5.95 -4.05 7.58
CA ALA A 101 -5.82 -4.14 6.14
C ALA A 101 -4.78 -5.17 5.70
N GLY A 102 -3.65 -5.25 6.40
CA GLY A 102 -2.63 -6.27 6.18
C GLY A 102 -3.18 -7.67 6.44
N GLY A 103 -3.92 -7.85 7.53
CA GLY A 103 -4.60 -9.11 7.84
C GLY A 103 -5.62 -9.54 6.77
N ILE A 104 -6.49 -8.62 6.37
CA ILE A 104 -7.50 -8.86 5.34
C ILE A 104 -6.83 -9.18 4.00
N GLY A 105 -5.89 -8.35 3.57
CA GLY A 105 -5.17 -8.54 2.31
C GLY A 105 -4.42 -9.87 2.27
N TYR A 106 -3.83 -10.27 3.38
CA TYR A 106 -3.16 -11.56 3.50
C TYR A 106 -4.12 -12.75 3.36
N VAL A 107 -5.21 -12.77 4.12
CA VAL A 107 -6.23 -13.84 4.03
C VAL A 107 -6.83 -13.90 2.63
N PHE A 108 -7.11 -12.74 2.05
CA PHE A 108 -7.61 -12.64 0.68
C PHE A 108 -6.61 -13.18 -0.35
N GLY A 109 -5.33 -12.83 -0.21
CA GLY A 109 -4.26 -13.34 -1.07
C GLY A 109 -4.11 -14.86 -0.99
N ILE A 110 -4.24 -15.45 0.20
CA ILE A 110 -4.28 -16.90 0.38
C ILE A 110 -5.48 -17.52 -0.35
N VAL A 111 -6.68 -16.95 -0.19
CA VAL A 111 -7.89 -17.45 -0.86
C VAL A 111 -7.74 -17.38 -2.37
N LEU A 112 -7.27 -16.25 -2.91
CA LEU A 112 -6.97 -16.12 -4.34
C LEU A 112 -5.94 -17.14 -4.80
N SER A 113 -4.90 -17.35 -3.99
CA SER A 113 -3.87 -18.35 -4.30
C SER A 113 -4.48 -19.72 -4.43
N LYS A 114 -5.34 -20.15 -3.50
CA LYS A 114 -6.03 -21.45 -3.56
C LYS A 114 -6.96 -21.59 -4.77
N ILE A 115 -7.58 -20.49 -5.20
CA ILE A 115 -8.46 -20.47 -6.38
C ILE A 115 -7.66 -20.62 -7.67
N PHE A 116 -6.54 -19.90 -7.82
CA PHE A 116 -5.73 -19.90 -9.04
C PHE A 116 -4.67 -21.01 -9.09
N PHE A 117 -4.21 -21.46 -7.92
CA PHE A 117 -3.17 -22.45 -7.72
C PHE A 117 -3.62 -23.38 -6.58
N PRO A 118 -4.04 -24.62 -6.86
CA PRO A 118 -4.55 -25.55 -5.84
C PRO A 118 -3.41 -26.08 -4.96
N ILE A 119 -2.81 -25.19 -4.18
CA ILE A 119 -1.71 -25.43 -3.26
C ILE A 119 -2.31 -25.76 -1.90
N ASP A 120 -1.97 -26.92 -1.37
CA ASP A 120 -2.31 -27.29 0.01
C ASP A 120 -1.31 -26.65 0.98
N PHE A 121 -1.80 -25.77 1.84
CA PHE A 121 -1.03 -25.13 2.90
C PHE A 121 -1.76 -25.35 4.23
N TYR A 122 -1.02 -25.85 5.23
CA TYR A 122 -1.59 -26.21 6.54
C TYR A 122 -1.23 -25.24 7.66
N GLU A 123 -0.13 -24.50 7.53
CA GLU A 123 0.31 -23.55 8.55
C GLU A 123 0.96 -22.36 7.88
N VAL A 124 0.30 -21.22 7.94
CA VAL A 124 0.88 -19.97 7.48
C VAL A 124 0.88 -19.00 8.66
N PRO A 125 2.04 -18.45 9.08
CA PRO A 125 2.17 -17.75 10.35
C PRO A 125 1.53 -16.35 10.30
N ILE A 126 0.20 -16.30 10.39
CA ILE A 126 -0.66 -15.10 10.25
C ILE A 126 -0.07 -13.88 10.98
N LYS A 127 0.40 -14.06 12.22
CA LYS A 127 0.95 -12.98 13.07
C LYS A 127 2.06 -12.18 12.40
N ILE A 128 2.94 -12.84 11.66
CA ILE A 128 4.11 -12.22 11.04
C ILE A 128 3.67 -11.31 9.89
N TYR A 129 2.65 -11.73 9.14
CA TYR A 129 2.08 -10.94 8.04
C TYR A 129 1.41 -9.66 8.52
N PHE A 130 0.74 -9.70 9.67
CA PHE A 130 0.20 -8.51 10.33
C PHE A 130 1.30 -7.48 10.64
N PHE A 131 2.42 -7.94 11.22
CA PHE A 131 3.57 -7.07 11.50
C PHE A 131 4.25 -6.54 10.24
N VAL A 132 4.49 -7.40 9.24
CA VAL A 132 5.11 -7.01 7.97
C VAL A 132 4.27 -5.97 7.24
N GLY A 133 2.94 -6.15 7.18
CA GLY A 133 2.03 -5.19 6.56
C GLY A 133 2.07 -3.81 7.24
N THR A 134 2.11 -3.78 8.58
CA THR A 134 2.23 -2.52 9.33
C THR A 134 3.57 -1.85 9.11
N PHE A 135 4.67 -2.61 9.12
CA PHE A 135 5.99 -2.06 8.93
C PHE A 135 6.18 -1.50 7.51
N ALA A 136 5.70 -2.22 6.50
CA ALA A 136 5.67 -1.75 5.11
C ALA A 136 4.82 -0.47 4.96
N GLY A 137 3.66 -0.42 5.64
CA GLY A 137 2.81 0.78 5.72
C GLY A 137 3.55 1.98 6.31
N ILE A 138 4.26 1.80 7.43
CA ILE A 138 5.05 2.86 8.07
C ILE A 138 6.19 3.33 7.15
N LEU A 139 6.93 2.40 6.53
CA LEU A 139 8.09 2.71 5.70
C LEU A 139 7.71 3.51 4.45
N SER A 140 6.65 3.08 3.76
CA SER A 140 6.12 3.78 2.59
C SER A 140 5.62 5.19 2.93
N ARG A 141 5.16 5.42 4.17
CA ARG A 141 4.73 6.73 4.64
C ARG A 141 5.86 7.67 5.02
N LEU A 142 6.87 7.17 5.72
CA LEU A 142 8.06 7.97 6.04
C LEU A 142 8.71 8.51 4.76
N THR A 143 8.85 7.67 3.74
CA THR A 143 9.41 8.09 2.45
C THR A 143 8.55 9.14 1.75
N MET A 144 7.22 8.97 1.76
CA MET A 144 6.29 9.94 1.18
C MET A 144 6.28 11.27 1.94
N GLN A 145 6.30 11.25 3.27
CA GLN A 145 6.35 12.46 4.10
C GLN A 145 7.62 13.26 3.88
N VAL A 146 8.77 12.60 3.85
CA VAL A 146 10.05 13.27 3.57
C VAL A 146 9.98 13.98 2.22
N ARG A 147 9.33 13.36 1.22
CA ARG A 147 9.14 13.98 -0.09
C ARG A 147 8.19 15.18 -0.05
N VAL A 148 7.05 15.07 0.62
CA VAL A 148 6.08 16.17 0.77
C VAL A 148 6.71 17.33 1.53
N TYR A 149 7.42 17.06 2.62
CA TYR A 149 8.12 18.06 3.41
C TYR A 149 9.18 18.81 2.60
N ARG A 150 9.99 18.10 1.79
CA ARG A 150 10.95 18.73 0.87
C ARG A 150 10.27 19.65 -0.14
N ILE A 151 9.12 19.24 -0.68
CA ILE A 151 8.34 20.07 -1.62
C ILE A 151 7.84 21.34 -0.91
N LEU A 152 7.26 21.21 0.28
CA LEU A 152 6.78 22.37 1.05
C LEU A 152 7.91 23.35 1.40
N LEU A 153 9.08 22.83 1.78
CA LEU A 153 10.27 23.68 2.01
C LEU A 153 10.72 24.40 0.74
N SER A 154 10.75 23.72 -0.41
CA SER A 154 11.14 24.35 -1.68
C SER A 154 10.18 25.48 -2.09
N ILE A 155 8.88 25.33 -1.82
CA ILE A 155 7.88 26.37 -2.07
C ILE A 155 8.08 27.57 -1.14
N LYS A 156 8.40 27.32 0.14
CA LYS A 156 8.65 28.39 1.12
C LYS A 156 9.93 29.18 0.85
N GLN A 157 10.94 28.58 0.21
CA GLN A 157 12.21 29.23 -0.13
C GLN A 157 12.19 29.92 -1.51
N GLY A 158 11.27 29.53 -2.39
CA GLY A 158 11.07 30.14 -3.71
C GLY A 158 10.12 31.34 -3.73
N ASN A 159 9.55 31.71 -2.58
CA ASN A 159 8.76 32.91 -2.33
C ASN A 159 9.48 33.80 -1.31
#